data_AF-G5DZ83-F1
#
_entry.id   AF-G5DZ83-F1
#
_cell.length_a   1.000
_cell.length_b   1.000
_cell.length_c   1.000
_cell.angle_alpha   90.00
_cell.angle_beta   90.00
_cell.angle_gamma   90.00
#
_symmetry.space_group_name_H-M   'P 1'
#
loop_
_entity.id
_entity.type
_entity.pdbx_description
1 polymer ?
#
loop_
_entity_poly.entity_id
_entity_poly.type
_entity_poly.pdbx_seq_one_letter_code
_entity_poly.pdbx_strand_id
1 'polypeptide(L)'
;DMVTRCNNVGVYIYVDAVINHMCGSGGGAGTHSSCGTFNAENRDFSVPYSAWDFNDGKCRTGSGEIENYGDANQVRDCRLVSLLDLALEKDYVTCGDNWVCEHRWRQIKNMVIFRNVVDGQPFTNWWDNESNQVAFGRGNKGFIVFNNDDWYMDVTLKTGLPSGTYCDVISGQKEGSHCTGRQIYVDNGGNARFQISNHDEDPFAAIHVNAK
;
A
#
# COMPACT_ATOMS: atom_id res chain seq x y z
N ASP A 1 -12.53 11.08 -23.76
CA ASP A 1 -12.42 12.47 -23.28
C ASP A 1 -13.44 12.74 -22.17
N MET A 2 -13.16 12.20 -20.96
CA MET A 2 -13.95 12.43 -19.75
C MET A 2 -13.15 13.32 -18.79
N VAL A 3 -11.88 12.98 -18.59
CA VAL A 3 -10.94 13.72 -17.73
C VAL A 3 -10.79 15.16 -18.19
N THR A 4 -10.52 15.42 -19.48
CA THR A 4 -10.36 16.78 -19.98
C THR A 4 -11.67 17.58 -19.90
N ARG A 5 -12.80 16.97 -20.27
CA ARG A 5 -14.13 17.60 -20.11
C ARG A 5 -14.45 17.97 -18.67
N CYS A 6 -14.15 17.12 -17.68
CA CYS A 6 -14.37 17.40 -16.27
C CYS A 6 -13.42 18.49 -15.75
N ASN A 7 -12.14 18.44 -16.12
CA ASN A 7 -11.18 19.47 -15.75
C ASN A 7 -11.57 20.86 -16.29
N ASN A 8 -12.10 20.93 -17.51
CA ASN A 8 -12.55 22.18 -18.13
C ASN A 8 -13.71 22.87 -17.38
N VAL A 9 -14.42 22.14 -16.51
CA VAL A 9 -15.49 22.69 -15.65
C VAL A 9 -15.10 22.72 -14.17
N GLY A 10 -13.81 22.61 -13.86
CA GLY A 10 -13.31 22.65 -12.48
C GLY A 10 -13.57 21.38 -11.66
N VAL A 11 -13.96 20.28 -12.31
CA VAL A 11 -14.15 18.97 -11.67
C VAL A 11 -12.89 18.15 -11.86
N TYR A 12 -12.07 18.08 -10.81
CA TYR A 12 -10.88 17.25 -10.79
C TYR A 12 -11.27 15.78 -10.59
N ILE A 13 -10.76 14.92 -11.47
CA ILE A 13 -10.95 13.48 -11.35
C ILE A 13 -9.73 12.89 -10.66
N TYR A 14 -9.96 12.31 -9.49
CA TYR A 14 -8.97 11.57 -8.73
C TYR A 14 -9.29 10.09 -8.86
N VAL A 15 -8.31 9.29 -9.29
CA VAL A 15 -8.42 7.84 -9.22
C VAL A 15 -7.89 7.43 -7.86
N ASP A 16 -8.79 6.98 -7.01
CA ASP A 16 -8.45 6.22 -5.81
C ASP A 16 -8.42 4.74 -6.21
N ALA A 17 -7.34 4.05 -5.86
CA ALA A 17 -7.16 2.64 -6.18
C ALA A 17 -7.08 1.87 -4.88
N VAL A 18 -8.16 1.18 -4.55
CA VAL A 18 -8.16 0.18 -3.48
C VAL A 18 -7.60 -1.11 -4.06
N ILE A 19 -6.45 -1.52 -3.56
CA ILE A 19 -5.89 -2.85 -3.84
C ILE A 19 -6.42 -3.77 -2.75
N ASN A 20 -7.50 -4.50 -3.06
CA ASN A 20 -8.20 -5.38 -2.12
C ASN A 20 -7.80 -6.86 -2.26
N HIS A 21 -6.81 -7.13 -3.11
CA HIS A 21 -6.44 -8.49 -3.44
C HIS A 21 -5.30 -8.96 -2.53
N MET A 22 -5.41 -10.19 -2.02
CA MET A 22 -4.42 -10.78 -1.12
C MET A 22 -3.20 -11.27 -1.91
N CYS A 23 -3.23 -12.53 -2.39
CA CYS A 23 -2.21 -13.09 -3.26
C CYS A 23 -2.83 -13.68 -4.53
N GLY A 24 -1.99 -14.02 -5.51
CA GLY A 24 -2.43 -14.80 -6.66
C GLY A 24 -2.90 -16.18 -6.24
N SER A 25 -4.00 -16.66 -6.82
CA SER A 25 -4.58 -17.97 -6.49
C SER A 25 -3.62 -19.15 -6.75
N GLY A 26 -2.64 -18.97 -7.64
CA GLY A 26 -1.53 -19.92 -7.88
C GLY A 26 -0.29 -19.72 -7.00
N GLY A 27 -0.36 -18.85 -5.98
CA GLY A 27 0.78 -18.46 -5.14
C GLY A 27 1.28 -19.55 -4.18
N GLY A 28 0.63 -20.71 -4.10
CA GLY A 28 1.02 -21.79 -3.21
C GLY A 28 0.79 -21.46 -1.73
N ALA A 29 1.68 -21.92 -0.86
CA ALA A 29 1.63 -21.67 0.58
C ALA A 29 3.03 -21.32 1.11
N GLY A 30 3.10 -20.48 2.13
CA GLY A 30 4.37 -20.04 2.68
C GLY A 30 4.24 -19.03 3.82
N THR A 31 5.38 -18.47 4.23
CA THR A 31 5.49 -17.47 5.31
C THR A 31 5.90 -16.08 4.80
N HIS A 32 6.00 -15.90 3.48
CA HIS A 32 6.45 -14.68 2.82
C HIS A 32 5.32 -13.68 2.56
N SER A 33 4.35 -13.60 3.48
CA SER A 33 3.29 -12.61 3.41
C SER A 33 3.49 -11.53 4.47
N SER A 34 3.00 -10.32 4.20
CA SER A 34 3.07 -9.17 5.11
C SER A 34 2.44 -9.40 6.49
N CYS A 35 1.67 -10.47 6.70
CA CYS A 35 1.00 -10.76 7.96
C CYS A 35 1.33 -12.14 8.58
N GLY A 36 2.22 -12.95 7.97
CA GLY A 36 2.61 -14.27 8.51
C GLY A 36 2.49 -15.42 7.51
N THR A 37 1.89 -16.54 7.94
CA THR A 37 1.61 -17.69 7.06
C THR A 37 0.45 -17.41 6.12
N PHE A 38 0.53 -17.92 4.90
CA PHE A 38 -0.57 -17.95 3.96
C PHE A 38 -0.65 -19.28 3.20
N ASN A 39 -1.83 -19.59 2.72
CA ASN A 39 -2.10 -20.65 1.75
C ASN A 39 -3.16 -20.15 0.76
N ALA A 40 -2.73 -19.90 -0.47
CA ALA A 40 -3.59 -19.37 -1.54
C ALA A 40 -4.70 -20.35 -1.94
N GLU A 41 -4.41 -21.65 -1.95
CA GLU A 41 -5.35 -22.70 -2.33
C GLU A 41 -6.54 -22.75 -1.35
N ASN A 42 -6.23 -22.66 -0.06
CA ASN A 42 -7.22 -22.71 1.01
C ASN A 42 -7.74 -21.32 1.43
N ARG A 43 -7.21 -20.23 0.86
CA ARG A 43 -7.48 -18.84 1.29
C ARG A 43 -7.32 -18.65 2.79
N ASP A 44 -6.29 -19.29 3.32
CA ASP A 44 -5.92 -19.19 4.72
C ASP A 44 -4.83 -18.15 4.82
N PHE A 45 -5.09 -17.09 5.57
CA PHE A 45 -4.19 -15.95 5.71
C PHE A 45 -4.10 -15.58 7.18
N SER A 46 -2.96 -15.04 7.60
CA SER A 46 -2.76 -14.59 8.98
C SER A 46 -3.47 -13.26 9.32
N VAL A 47 -4.54 -12.96 8.59
CA VAL A 47 -5.49 -11.86 8.80
C VAL A 47 -6.85 -12.48 9.11
N PRO A 48 -7.81 -11.78 9.74
CA PRO A 48 -9.06 -12.39 10.21
C PRO A 48 -10.08 -12.68 9.08
N TYR A 49 -9.60 -13.10 7.91
CA TYR A 49 -10.40 -13.47 6.75
C TYR A 49 -10.18 -14.95 6.43
N SER A 50 -11.28 -15.65 6.17
CA SER A 50 -11.31 -17.06 5.77
C SER A 50 -11.66 -17.20 4.30
N ALA A 51 -11.62 -18.42 3.77
CA ALA A 51 -12.08 -18.74 2.43
C ALA A 51 -13.49 -18.24 2.09
N TRP A 52 -14.35 -18.09 3.10
CA TRP A 52 -15.71 -17.58 2.89
C TRP A 52 -15.78 -16.09 2.61
N ASP A 53 -14.71 -15.36 2.88
CA ASP A 53 -14.64 -13.90 2.84
C ASP A 53 -14.08 -13.38 1.52
N PHE A 54 -14.00 -14.25 0.50
CA PHE A 54 -13.56 -13.92 -0.86
C PHE A 54 -14.72 -13.99 -1.84
N ASN A 55 -14.57 -13.29 -2.98
CA ASN A 55 -15.62 -13.19 -4.01
C ASN A 55 -15.87 -14.50 -4.81
N ASP A 56 -15.31 -15.64 -4.40
CA ASP A 56 -15.41 -16.93 -5.10
C ASP A 56 -16.84 -17.40 -5.34
N GLY A 57 -17.77 -17.08 -4.43
CA GLY A 57 -19.18 -17.42 -4.56
C GLY A 57 -20.01 -16.44 -5.40
N LYS A 58 -19.42 -15.32 -5.82
CA LYS A 58 -20.13 -14.21 -6.48
C LYS A 58 -19.78 -14.10 -7.96
N CYS A 59 -18.52 -14.33 -8.32
CA CYS A 59 -18.14 -14.37 -9.71
C CYS A 59 -18.91 -15.49 -10.43
N ARG A 60 -19.62 -15.13 -11.50
CA ARG A 60 -20.46 -16.08 -12.26
C ARG A 60 -19.76 -16.67 -13.49
N THR A 61 -18.53 -16.27 -13.75
CA THR A 61 -17.74 -16.81 -14.86
C THR A 61 -17.26 -18.21 -14.48
N GLY A 62 -17.12 -19.09 -15.47
CA GLY A 62 -16.66 -20.46 -15.22
C GLY A 62 -15.20 -20.53 -14.76
N SER A 63 -14.42 -19.51 -15.09
CA SER A 63 -13.01 -19.36 -14.69
C SER A 63 -12.83 -18.70 -13.32
N GLY A 64 -13.82 -17.95 -12.84
CA GLY A 64 -13.67 -17.04 -11.70
C GLY A 64 -12.94 -15.73 -12.04
N GLU A 65 -12.55 -15.53 -13.31
CA GLU A 65 -11.79 -14.37 -13.80
C GLU A 65 -12.71 -13.36 -14.48
N ILE A 66 -12.22 -12.12 -14.62
CA ILE A 66 -12.83 -11.11 -15.49
C ILE A 66 -12.61 -11.52 -16.95
N GLU A 67 -13.70 -11.86 -17.64
CA GLU A 67 -13.71 -12.20 -19.08
C GLU A 67 -14.21 -11.02 -19.93
N ASN A 68 -14.94 -10.08 -19.31
CA ASN A 68 -15.50 -8.89 -19.94
C ASN A 68 -15.41 -7.65 -19.03
N TYR A 69 -14.48 -6.75 -19.32
CA TYR A 69 -14.30 -5.48 -18.60
C TYR A 69 -15.44 -4.46 -18.81
N GLY A 70 -16.36 -4.72 -19.74
CA GLY A 70 -17.59 -3.94 -19.90
C GLY A 70 -18.71 -4.36 -18.96
N ASP A 71 -18.59 -5.51 -18.28
CA ASP A 71 -19.54 -5.98 -17.27
C ASP A 71 -19.11 -5.55 -15.88
N ALA A 72 -19.85 -4.60 -15.31
CA ALA A 72 -19.55 -4.06 -13.99
C ALA A 72 -19.62 -5.12 -12.86
N ASN A 73 -20.34 -6.22 -13.03
CA ASN A 73 -20.37 -7.29 -12.03
C ASN A 73 -19.08 -8.12 -12.10
N GLN A 74 -18.56 -8.41 -13.30
CA GLN A 74 -17.28 -9.09 -13.41
C GLN A 74 -16.14 -8.26 -12.84
N VAL A 75 -16.10 -6.96 -13.16
CA VAL A 75 -15.06 -6.04 -12.65
C VAL A 75 -15.07 -5.92 -11.12
N ARG A 76 -16.21 -6.17 -10.46
CA ARG A 76 -16.35 -6.08 -9.00
C ARG A 76 -16.22 -7.41 -8.27
N ASP A 77 -16.71 -8.49 -8.88
CA ASP A 77 -16.88 -9.77 -8.20
C ASP A 77 -15.92 -10.86 -8.72
N CYS A 78 -15.28 -10.67 -9.87
CA CYS A 78 -14.36 -11.64 -10.44
C CYS A 78 -12.90 -11.23 -10.25
N ARG A 79 -12.01 -12.22 -10.29
CA ARG A 79 -10.59 -12.00 -10.05
C ARG A 79 -9.97 -11.20 -11.20
N LEU A 80 -9.15 -10.22 -10.82
CA LEU A 80 -8.25 -9.55 -11.73
C LEU A 80 -6.95 -10.36 -11.79
N VAL A 81 -6.66 -10.97 -12.93
CA VAL A 81 -5.43 -11.77 -13.16
C VAL A 81 -5.16 -12.79 -12.04
N SER A 82 -6.20 -13.52 -11.65
CA SER A 82 -6.16 -14.56 -10.63
C SER A 82 -5.84 -14.09 -9.21
N LEU A 83 -5.87 -12.79 -8.93
CA LEU A 83 -5.71 -12.28 -7.57
C LEU A 83 -6.96 -12.58 -6.74
N LEU A 84 -6.75 -13.13 -5.54
CA LEU A 84 -7.81 -13.46 -4.59
C LEU A 84 -8.38 -12.18 -3.97
N ASP A 85 -9.62 -11.87 -4.32
CA ASP A 85 -10.29 -10.61 -3.97
C ASP A 85 -11.30 -10.82 -2.82
N LEU A 86 -11.20 -10.02 -1.76
CA LEU A 86 -12.09 -10.11 -0.60
C LEU A 86 -13.51 -9.66 -0.95
N ALA A 87 -14.51 -10.37 -0.42
CA ALA A 87 -15.92 -10.01 -0.47
C ALA A 87 -16.23 -8.90 0.54
N LEU A 88 -16.03 -7.67 0.09
CA LEU A 88 -16.12 -6.43 0.86
C LEU A 88 -17.50 -6.10 1.46
N GLU A 89 -18.51 -6.95 1.26
CA GLU A 89 -19.87 -6.75 1.77
C GLU A 89 -20.13 -7.34 3.15
N LYS A 90 -19.12 -7.93 3.81
CA LYS A 90 -19.26 -8.55 5.13
C LYS A 90 -18.98 -7.57 6.27
N ASP A 91 -19.91 -7.50 7.24
CA ASP A 91 -19.99 -6.46 8.28
C ASP A 91 -18.71 -6.22 9.10
N TYR A 92 -17.90 -7.24 9.39
CA TYR A 92 -16.68 -7.09 10.20
C TYR A 92 -15.47 -6.56 9.42
N VAL A 93 -15.62 -6.34 8.11
CA VAL A 93 -14.62 -5.71 7.21
C VAL A 93 -14.88 -4.19 7.08
N THR A 94 -15.80 -3.62 7.87
CA THR A 94 -16.44 -2.32 7.58
C THR A 94 -16.27 -1.27 8.70
N CYS A 95 -16.29 0.02 8.32
CA CYS A 95 -16.32 1.22 9.15
C CYS A 95 -17.75 1.66 9.55
N GLY A 96 -18.76 0.80 9.38
CA GLY A 96 -20.18 1.09 9.57
C GLY A 96 -20.96 1.07 8.25
N ASP A 97 -22.25 0.71 8.32
CA ASP A 97 -23.19 0.62 7.18
C ASP A 97 -22.64 -0.12 5.94
N ASN A 98 -21.83 -1.17 6.15
CA ASN A 98 -21.22 -2.01 5.12
C ASN A 98 -20.19 -1.32 4.21
N TRP A 99 -19.58 -0.23 4.67
CA TRP A 99 -18.48 0.45 3.97
C TRP A 99 -17.13 0.04 4.53
N VAL A 100 -16.13 -0.33 3.73
CA VAL A 100 -14.78 -0.71 4.23
C VAL A 100 -13.98 0.50 4.71
N CYS A 101 -14.17 1.65 4.05
CA CYS A 101 -13.44 2.89 4.34
C CYS A 101 -11.91 2.75 4.30
N GLU A 102 -11.35 2.10 3.27
CA GLU A 102 -9.92 2.02 3.02
C GLU A 102 -9.30 3.43 2.94
N HIS A 103 -10.02 4.39 2.37
CA HIS A 103 -9.67 5.81 2.36
C HIS A 103 -9.48 6.44 3.76
N ARG A 104 -9.90 5.75 4.83
CA ARG A 104 -9.68 6.14 6.23
C ARG A 104 -8.55 5.38 6.92
N TRP A 105 -8.06 4.29 6.33
CA TRP A 105 -6.91 3.58 6.86
C TRP A 105 -5.71 4.52 6.88
N ARG A 106 -4.98 4.51 8.00
CA ARG A 106 -3.90 5.47 8.26
C ARG A 106 -2.87 5.45 7.13
N GLN A 107 -2.46 4.25 6.72
CA GLN A 107 -1.47 3.99 5.68
C GLN A 107 -1.90 4.62 4.35
N ILE A 108 -3.17 4.47 3.96
CA ILE A 108 -3.71 4.99 2.70
C ILE A 108 -3.88 6.51 2.77
N LYS A 109 -4.58 7.01 3.79
CA LYS A 109 -4.81 8.44 4.02
C LYS A 109 -3.49 9.22 4.05
N ASN A 110 -2.49 8.69 4.75
CA ASN A 110 -1.20 9.35 4.86
C ASN A 110 -0.40 9.31 3.55
N MET A 111 -0.57 8.28 2.71
CA MET A 111 0.02 8.26 1.38
C MET A 111 -0.65 9.22 0.39
N VAL A 112 -1.95 9.50 0.56
CA VAL A 112 -2.62 10.61 -0.15
C VAL A 112 -2.00 11.95 0.24
N ILE A 113 -1.76 12.17 1.55
CA ILE A 113 -1.07 13.37 2.05
C ILE A 113 0.37 13.43 1.52
N PHE A 114 1.12 12.33 1.58
CA PHE A 114 2.47 12.22 1.02
C PHE A 114 2.50 12.69 -0.43
N ARG A 115 1.58 12.21 -1.26
CA ARG A 115 1.47 12.60 -2.68
C ARG A 115 1.28 14.11 -2.83
N ASN A 116 0.40 14.72 -2.05
CA ASN A 116 0.16 16.16 -2.07
C ASN A 116 1.41 16.95 -1.64
N VAL A 117 2.14 16.46 -0.63
CA VAL A 117 3.37 17.11 -0.14
C VAL A 117 4.46 17.09 -1.22
N VAL A 118 4.62 15.97 -1.92
CA VAL A 118 5.68 15.77 -2.92
C VAL A 118 5.28 16.19 -4.33
N ASP A 119 4.12 16.82 -4.51
CA ASP A 119 3.63 17.19 -5.82
C ASP A 119 4.64 18.08 -6.59
N GLY A 120 4.72 17.83 -7.91
CA GLY A 120 5.69 18.45 -8.80
C GLY A 120 7.16 18.03 -8.62
N GLN A 121 7.52 17.23 -7.61
CA GLN A 121 8.91 16.78 -7.44
C GLN A 121 9.26 15.63 -8.40
N PRO A 122 10.49 15.61 -8.96
CA PRO A 122 10.93 14.52 -9.82
C PRO A 122 11.08 13.21 -9.02
N PHE A 123 11.03 12.08 -9.72
CA PHE A 123 11.50 10.81 -9.19
C PHE A 123 13.03 10.84 -9.09
N THR A 124 13.58 10.49 -7.92
CA THR A 124 15.03 10.57 -7.63
C THR A 124 15.46 9.47 -6.69
N ASN A 125 16.76 9.29 -6.50
CA ASN A 125 17.35 8.41 -5.47
C ASN A 125 16.77 6.99 -5.45
N TRP A 126 16.57 6.40 -6.64
CA TRP A 126 16.21 4.99 -6.75
C TRP A 126 17.32 4.12 -6.16
N TRP A 127 16.90 3.10 -5.44
CA TRP A 127 17.74 2.03 -4.93
C TRP A 127 16.94 0.73 -4.95
N ASP A 128 17.61 -0.35 -5.28
CA ASP A 128 17.10 -1.71 -5.16
C ASP A 128 18.23 -2.65 -4.73
N ASN A 129 17.86 -3.81 -4.19
CA ASN A 129 18.79 -4.88 -3.81
C ASN A 129 18.87 -6.01 -4.85
N GLU A 130 18.42 -5.78 -6.09
CA GLU A 130 18.27 -6.78 -7.15
C GLU A 130 17.24 -7.91 -6.84
N SER A 131 16.44 -7.75 -5.78
CA SER A 131 15.35 -8.64 -5.39
C SER A 131 14.06 -7.83 -5.14
N ASN A 132 13.52 -7.80 -3.92
CA ASN A 132 12.25 -7.14 -3.60
C ASN A 132 12.36 -6.06 -2.49
N GLN A 133 13.57 -5.58 -2.19
CA GLN A 133 13.77 -4.36 -1.41
C GLN A 133 14.05 -3.21 -2.36
N VAL A 134 13.21 -2.18 -2.30
CA VAL A 134 13.31 -1.01 -3.17
C VAL A 134 13.04 0.27 -2.41
N ALA A 135 13.65 1.37 -2.85
CA ALA A 135 13.41 2.69 -2.28
C ALA A 135 13.54 3.77 -3.35
N PHE A 136 12.82 4.88 -3.16
CA PHE A 136 12.99 6.06 -4.00
C PHE A 136 12.55 7.34 -3.31
N GLY A 137 13.08 8.44 -3.81
CA GLY A 137 12.75 9.80 -3.43
C GLY A 137 11.83 10.51 -4.41
N ARG A 138 11.20 11.57 -3.91
CA ARG A 138 10.51 12.58 -4.70
C ARG A 138 11.16 13.93 -4.43
N GLY A 139 12.19 14.22 -5.23
CA GLY A 139 13.03 15.39 -5.10
C GLY A 139 13.61 15.50 -3.69
N ASN A 140 13.36 16.63 -3.03
CA ASN A 140 13.76 16.88 -1.65
C ASN A 140 12.59 16.92 -0.66
N LYS A 141 11.42 16.38 -1.04
CA LYS A 141 10.19 16.49 -0.24
C LYS A 141 9.68 15.19 0.38
N GLY A 142 9.99 14.03 -0.21
CA GLY A 142 9.61 12.75 0.36
C GLY A 142 10.51 11.60 -0.07
N PHE A 143 10.50 10.54 0.72
CA PHE A 143 11.22 9.30 0.48
C PHE A 143 10.40 8.12 0.99
N ILE A 144 10.40 7.02 0.25
CA ILE A 144 9.68 5.79 0.58
C ILE A 144 10.58 4.58 0.35
N VAL A 145 10.41 3.56 1.18
CA VAL A 145 11.18 2.31 1.15
C VAL A 145 10.24 1.14 1.39
N PHE A 146 10.50 0.02 0.71
CA PHE A 146 9.72 -1.21 0.75
C PHE A 146 10.64 -2.40 1.01
N ASN A 147 10.19 -3.34 1.83
CA ASN A 147 10.82 -4.65 1.99
C ASN A 147 9.78 -5.73 1.71
N ASN A 148 9.79 -6.28 0.50
CA ASN A 148 8.98 -7.43 0.13
C ASN A 148 9.83 -8.69 -0.10
N ASP A 149 11.04 -8.71 0.47
CA ASP A 149 11.87 -9.91 0.56
C ASP A 149 11.59 -10.68 1.86
N ASP A 150 12.06 -11.92 1.92
CA ASP A 150 11.87 -12.81 3.07
C ASP A 150 12.89 -12.61 4.20
N TRP A 151 13.64 -11.50 4.16
CA TRP A 151 14.67 -11.18 5.14
C TRP A 151 14.64 -9.72 5.58
N TYR A 152 15.31 -9.47 6.70
CA TYR A 152 15.41 -8.16 7.33
C TYR A 152 16.16 -7.16 6.46
N MET A 153 15.61 -5.95 6.33
CA MET A 153 16.26 -4.82 5.67
C MET A 153 16.95 -3.94 6.72
N ASP A 154 18.26 -3.73 6.58
CA ASP A 154 19.04 -2.80 7.39
C ASP A 154 20.05 -2.05 6.51
N VAL A 155 19.63 -0.91 5.96
CA VAL A 155 20.43 -0.15 4.99
C VAL A 155 20.37 1.35 5.24
N THR A 156 21.46 2.04 4.91
CA THR A 156 21.51 3.50 4.91
C THR A 156 21.37 4.01 3.49
N LEU A 157 20.34 4.81 3.23
CA LEU A 157 19.97 5.26 1.89
C LEU A 157 20.01 6.78 1.79
N LYS A 158 20.39 7.28 0.61
CA LYS A 158 20.36 8.70 0.26
C LYS A 158 18.91 9.12 0.01
N THR A 159 18.31 9.84 0.95
CA THR A 159 16.90 10.23 0.85
C THR A 159 16.69 11.47 -0.03
N GLY A 160 17.64 12.40 -0.01
CA GLY A 160 17.50 13.73 -0.60
C GLY A 160 16.72 14.71 0.28
N LEU A 161 16.29 14.29 1.46
CA LEU A 161 15.58 15.13 2.42
C LEU A 161 16.55 15.99 3.25
N PRO A 162 16.12 17.16 3.74
CA PRO A 162 16.87 17.92 4.73
C PRO A 162 17.09 17.14 6.03
N SER A 163 18.18 17.41 6.73
CA SER A 163 18.48 16.73 8.00
C SER A 163 17.44 16.98 9.08
N GLY A 164 17.18 15.98 9.91
CA GLY A 164 16.24 16.02 11.02
C GLY A 164 15.55 14.69 11.25
N THR A 165 14.74 14.64 12.30
CA THR A 165 13.90 13.47 12.60
C THR A 165 12.60 13.58 11.82
N TYR A 166 12.12 12.47 11.28
CA TYR A 166 10.86 12.37 10.55
C TYR A 166 10.01 11.23 11.14
N CYS A 167 8.71 11.45 11.21
CA CYS A 167 7.75 10.41 11.54
C CYS A 167 7.47 9.54 10.32
N ASP A 168 7.60 8.23 10.48
CA ASP A 168 7.09 7.27 9.52
C ASP A 168 5.55 7.33 9.49
N VAL A 169 5.00 7.76 8.36
CA VAL A 169 3.56 7.98 8.22
C VAL A 169 2.77 6.69 7.94
N ILE A 170 3.46 5.55 7.85
CA ILE A 170 2.85 4.22 7.68
C ILE A 170 2.59 3.60 9.06
N SER A 171 3.64 3.41 9.85
CA SER A 171 3.52 2.88 11.22
C SER A 171 2.84 3.86 12.20
N GLY A 172 2.76 5.14 11.86
CA GLY A 172 2.09 6.14 12.71
C GLY A 172 1.82 7.47 12.00
N GLN A 173 1.88 8.55 12.77
CA GLN A 173 1.70 9.92 12.28
C GLN A 173 2.42 10.93 13.18
N LYS A 174 2.52 12.17 12.70
CA LYS A 174 3.02 13.30 13.48
C LYS A 174 1.88 13.96 14.25
N GLU A 175 2.01 14.05 15.56
CA GLU A 175 1.10 14.77 16.46
C GLU A 175 1.87 15.85 17.21
N GLY A 176 1.70 17.11 16.79
CA GLY A 176 2.49 18.22 17.31
C GLY A 176 3.97 18.03 17.02
N SER A 177 4.78 17.82 18.07
CA SER A 177 6.23 17.58 18.00
C SER A 177 6.63 16.11 18.15
N HIS A 178 5.67 15.18 18.21
CA HIS A 178 5.92 13.77 18.48
C HIS A 178 5.44 12.87 17.33
N CYS A 179 6.10 11.73 17.17
CA CYS A 179 5.68 10.67 16.26
C CYS A 179 4.99 9.57 17.08
N THR A 180 3.83 9.10 16.62
CA THR A 180 3.14 7.98 17.25
C THR A 180 3.70 6.62 16.81
N GLY A 181 4.41 6.58 15.68
CA GLY A 181 5.08 5.40 15.13
C GLY A 181 6.59 5.55 15.08
N ARG A 182 7.22 4.82 14.15
CA ARG A 182 8.68 4.81 13.95
C ARG A 182 9.20 6.22 13.63
N GLN A 183 10.38 6.53 14.16
CA GLN A 183 11.13 7.74 13.84
C GLN A 183 12.31 7.41 12.94
N ILE A 184 12.52 8.21 11.91
CA ILE A 184 13.64 8.06 10.97
C ILE A 184 14.46 9.34 11.03
N TYR A 185 15.74 9.20 11.36
CA TYR A 185 16.68 10.31 11.39
C TYR A 185 17.39 10.42 10.04
N VAL A 186 17.29 11.61 9.43
CA VAL A 186 18.06 12.01 8.25
C VAL A 186 19.25 12.85 8.70
N ASP A 187 20.46 12.42 8.34
CA ASP A 187 21.70 13.13 8.66
C ASP A 187 21.92 14.39 7.80
N ASN A 188 22.98 15.15 8.08
CA ASN A 188 23.35 16.36 7.30
C ASN A 188 23.75 16.06 5.86
N GLY A 189 24.11 14.81 5.56
CA GLY A 189 24.33 14.33 4.21
C GLY A 189 23.04 13.94 3.49
N GLY A 190 21.87 14.02 4.13
CA GLY A 190 20.61 13.57 3.54
C GLY A 190 20.50 12.05 3.46
N ASN A 191 21.22 11.31 4.30
CA ASN A 191 21.11 9.84 4.40
C ASN A 191 20.29 9.47 5.64
N ALA A 192 19.58 8.35 5.56
CA ALA A 192 18.86 7.77 6.70
C ALA A 192 19.01 6.25 6.72
N ARG A 193 19.08 5.69 7.92
CA ARG A 193 19.07 4.24 8.14
C ARG A 193 17.63 3.73 8.20
N PHE A 194 17.31 2.72 7.42
CA PHE A 194 16.02 2.05 7.40
C PHE A 194 16.18 0.63 7.89
N GLN A 195 15.35 0.28 8.86
CA GLN A 195 15.34 -0.99 9.58
C GLN A 195 13.92 -1.54 9.51
N ILE A 196 13.65 -2.39 8.51
CA ILE A 196 12.31 -2.88 8.18
C ILE A 196 12.34 -4.41 8.20
N SER A 197 11.59 -4.99 9.12
CA SER A 197 11.43 -6.44 9.19
C SER A 197 10.45 -6.89 8.11
N ASN A 198 10.71 -8.05 7.51
CA ASN A 198 9.73 -8.74 6.68
C ASN A 198 8.53 -9.28 7.49
N HIS A 199 8.57 -9.13 8.82
CA HIS A 199 7.48 -9.46 9.75
C HIS A 199 6.80 -8.20 10.34
N ASP A 200 7.16 -6.99 9.89
CA ASP A 200 6.44 -5.78 10.28
C ASP A 200 5.01 -5.83 9.72
N GLU A 201 4.01 -5.31 10.46
CA GLU A 201 2.60 -5.23 10.01
C GLU A 201 2.48 -4.57 8.62
N ASP A 202 3.25 -3.49 8.43
CA ASP A 202 3.43 -2.80 7.17
C ASP A 202 4.94 -2.80 6.85
N PRO A 203 5.45 -3.72 6.00
CA PRO A 203 6.90 -3.85 5.73
C PRO A 203 7.40 -2.80 4.72
N PHE A 204 7.01 -1.55 4.94
CA PHE A 204 7.43 -0.37 4.20
C PHE A 204 7.33 0.87 5.09
N ALA A 205 8.07 1.93 4.75
CA ALA A 205 8.06 3.17 5.51
C ALA A 205 8.10 4.38 4.58
N ALA A 206 7.42 5.45 4.97
CA ALA A 206 7.36 6.68 4.18
C ALA A 206 7.56 7.91 5.06
N ILE A 207 8.41 8.84 4.59
CA ILE A 207 8.71 10.10 5.27
C ILE A 207 8.65 11.27 4.29
N HIS A 208 8.16 12.42 4.77
CA HIS A 208 8.07 13.63 3.96
C HIS A 208 8.27 14.89 4.81
N VAL A 209 8.55 16.03 4.17
CA VAL A 209 8.90 17.30 4.85
C VAL A 209 7.87 17.79 5.88
N ASN A 210 6.57 17.52 5.69
CA ASN A 210 5.54 17.87 6.68
C ASN A 210 5.46 16.92 7.89
N ALA A 211 6.13 15.76 7.83
CA ALA A 211 6.23 14.78 8.91
C ALA A 211 7.57 14.88 9.64
N LYS A 212 8.38 15.90 9.36
CA LYS A 212 9.61 16.25 10.08
C LYS A 212 9.30 16.82 11.46
#